data_AF-A0A355QCJ3-F1
#
_entry.id   AF-A0A355QCJ3-F1
#
_cell.length_a   1.000
_cell.length_b   1.000
_cell.length_c   1.000
_cell.angle_alpha   90.00
_cell.angle_beta   90.00
_cell.angle_gamma   90.00
#
_symmetry.space_group_name_H-M   'P 1'
#
loop_
_entity.id
_entity.type
_entity.pdbx_description
1 polymer ?
#
loop_
_entity_poly.entity_id
_entity_poly.type
_entity_poly.pdbx_seq_one_letter_code
_entity_poly.pdbx_strand_id
1 'polypeptide(L)' 'MESTDPASVAPEGVSPSVRRALTLPRPRWRGTMHRTAIPLTITAGVVLVLHGSGPSDRVGAGVFVLGALFMFTASGL' A
#
# COMPACT_ATOMS: atom_id res chain seq x y z
N MET A 1 31.19 -3.28 -27.71
CA MET A 1 31.20 -3.22 -26.23
C MET A 1 29.77 -2.87 -25.85
N GLU A 2 28.97 -3.90 -25.57
CA GLU A 2 27.55 -3.76 -25.25
C GLU A 2 27.42 -2.93 -23.96
N SER A 3 26.92 -1.70 -24.04
CA SER A 3 26.61 -0.90 -22.86
C SER A 3 25.35 -1.48 -22.23
N THR A 4 25.51 -2.33 -21.21
CA THR A 4 24.40 -2.83 -20.41
C THR A 4 23.94 -1.73 -19.45
N ASP A 5 23.36 -0.66 -19.98
CA ASP A 5 22.71 0.37 -19.19
C ASP A 5 21.27 -0.08 -18.88
N PRO A 6 20.93 -0.39 -17.62
CA PRO A 6 19.57 -0.82 -17.25
C PRO A 6 18.51 0.27 -17.48
N ALA A 7 18.89 1.49 -17.88
CA ALA A 7 17.97 2.58 -18.20
C ALA A 7 17.24 2.43 -19.55
N SER A 8 17.64 1.51 -20.43
CA SER A 8 17.22 1.54 -21.84
C SER A 8 15.91 0.82 -22.21
N VAL A 9 15.08 0.38 -21.25
CA VAL A 9 13.79 -0.28 -21.52
C VAL A 9 12.61 0.60 -21.09
N ALA A 10 12.62 1.88 -21.43
CA ALA A 10 11.41 2.69 -21.37
C ALA A 10 10.62 2.51 -22.67
N PRO A 11 9.34 2.10 -22.65
CA PRO A 11 8.57 1.90 -23.87
C PRO A 11 8.45 3.22 -24.66
N GLU A 12 8.76 3.19 -25.96
CA GLU A 12 8.58 4.35 -26.83
C GLU A 12 7.09 4.68 -27.03
N GLY A 13 6.76 5.97 -27.11
CA GLY A 13 5.37 6.45 -27.24
C GLY A 13 4.64 6.70 -25.92
N VAL A 14 5.31 6.58 -24.78
CA VAL A 14 4.72 6.82 -23.47
C VAL A 14 4.90 8.29 -23.03
N SER A 15 3.86 8.87 -22.41
CA SER A 15 3.89 10.27 -21.96
C SER A 15 5.05 10.55 -20.99
N PRO A 16 5.58 11.80 -20.97
CA PRO A 16 6.67 12.17 -20.06
C PRO A 16 6.38 11.84 -18.59
N SER A 17 5.11 11.92 -18.18
CA SER A 17 4.64 11.61 -16.82
C SER A 17 4.79 10.13 -16.48
N VAL A 18 4.39 9.23 -17.38
CA VAL A 18 4.49 7.79 -17.17
C VAL A 18 5.95 7.34 -17.28
N ARG A 19 6.72 7.90 -18.22
CA ARG A 19 8.18 7.67 -18.27
C ARG A 19 8.84 8.04 -16.94
N ARG A 20 8.51 9.21 -16.39
CA ARG A 20 9.01 9.65 -15.07
C ARG A 20 8.59 8.70 -13.94
N ALA A 21 7.33 8.24 -13.92
CA ALA A 21 6.86 7.32 -12.90
C ALA A 21 7.57 5.95 -12.96
N LEU A 22 7.94 5.48 -14.15
CA LEU A 22 8.64 4.21 -14.36
C LEU A 22 10.15 4.29 -14.08
N THR A 23 10.78 5.44 -14.30
CA THR A 23 12.23 5.63 -14.09
C THR A 23 12.59 6.11 -12.69
N LEU A 24 11.63 6.65 -11.93
CA LEU A 24 11.88 7.05 -10.55
C LEU A 24 12.20 5.82 -9.68
N PRO A 25 13.20 5.92 -8.78
CA PRO A 25 13.48 4.87 -7.82
C PRO A 25 12.22 4.53 -7.01
N ARG A 26 11.96 3.23 -6.82
CA ARG A 26 10.81 2.82 -5.99
C ARG A 26 10.93 3.45 -4.61
N PRO A 27 9.82 3.92 -4.00
CA PRO A 27 9.90 4.60 -2.71
C PRO A 27 10.45 3.66 -1.65
N ARG A 28 11.64 3.97 -1.13
CA ARG A 28 12.39 3.13 -0.18
C ARG A 28 11.59 2.79 1.09
N TRP A 29 10.68 3.68 1.47
CA TRP A 29 9.86 3.57 2.67
C TRP A 29 8.49 2.94 2.43
N ARG A 30 8.08 2.67 1.18
CA ARG A 30 6.74 2.13 0.89
C ARG A 30 6.50 0.84 1.66
N GLY A 31 7.39 -0.15 1.51
CA GLY A 31 7.27 -1.45 2.17
C GLY A 31 7.32 -1.32 3.70
N THR A 32 8.26 -0.53 4.23
CA THR A 32 8.41 -0.32 5.67
C THR A 32 7.18 0.33 6.30
N MET A 33 6.66 1.41 5.70
CA MET A 33 5.47 2.11 6.21
C MET A 33 4.23 1.21 6.22
N HIS A 34 4.06 0.39 5.18
CA HIS A 34 2.91 -0.52 5.12
C HIS A 34 3.04 -1.67 6.12
N ARG A 35 4.25 -2.21 6.31
CA ARG A 35 4.51 -3.22 7.37
C ARG A 35 4.28 -2.67 8.76
N THR A 36 4.64 -1.41 9.03
CA THR A 36 4.33 -0.76 10.32
C THR A 36 2.84 -0.44 10.47
N ALA A 37 2.13 -0.19 9.37
CA ALA A 37 0.69 0.07 9.40
C ALA A 37 -0.10 -1.18 9.81
N ILE A 38 0.35 -2.39 9.45
CA ILE A 38 -0.34 -3.66 9.81
C ILE A 38 -0.62 -3.78 11.32
N PRO A 39 0.37 -3.76 12.23
CA PRO A 39 0.09 -3.86 13.67
C PRO A 39 -0.74 -2.68 14.18
N LEU A 40 -0.52 -1.47 13.66
CA LEU A 40 -1.31 -0.29 14.03
C LEU A 40 -2.79 -0.43 13.63
N THR A 41 -3.08 -0.96 12.45
CA THR A 41 -4.43 -1.23 11.96
C THR A 41 -5.11 -2.28 12.82
N ILE A 42 -4.40 -3.31 13.27
CA ILE A 42 -4.95 -4.31 14.20
C ILE A 42 -5.34 -3.63 15.51
N THR A 43 -4.41 -2.90 16.14
CA THR A 43 -4.67 -2.26 17.44
C THR A 43 -5.80 -1.24 17.35
N ALA A 44 -5.74 -0.31 16.40
CA ALA A 44 -6.77 0.70 16.21
C ALA A 44 -8.11 0.09 15.78
N GLY A 45 -8.07 -0.97 14.97
CA GLY A 45 -9.26 -1.66 14.48
C GLY A 45 -10.02 -2.38 15.59
N VAL A 46 -9.31 -3.05 16.50
CA VAL A 46 -9.93 -3.64 17.69
C VAL A 46 -10.60 -2.56 18.54
N VAL A 47 -9.90 -1.44 18.79
CA VAL A 47 -10.48 -0.31 19.53
C VAL A 47 -11.74 0.22 18.85
N LEU A 48 -11.70 0.41 17.53
CA LEU A 48 -12.85 0.91 16.75
C LEU A 48 -14.05 -0.03 16.83
N VAL A 49 -13.84 -1.33 16.66
CA VAL A 49 -14.92 -2.33 16.74
C VAL A 49 -15.51 -2.38 18.15
N LEU A 50 -14.70 -2.28 19.20
CA LEU A 50 -15.21 -2.28 20.58
C LEU A 50 -16.00 -1.00 20.92
N HIS A 51 -15.66 0.14 20.32
CA HIS A 51 -16.37 1.41 20.50
C HIS A 51 -17.69 1.51 19.73
N GLY A 52 -17.99 0.56 18.82
CA GLY A 52 -19.25 0.54 18.08
C GLY A 52 -20.47 0.40 19.01
N SER A 53 -21.44 1.31 18.84
CA SER A 53 -22.63 1.47 19.68
C SER A 53 -23.60 0.29 19.58
N GLY A 54 -23.68 -0.33 18.40
CA GLY A 54 -24.59 -1.45 18.12
C GLY A 54 -23.95 -2.53 17.24
N PRO A 55 -24.59 -3.71 17.13
CA PRO A 55 -24.05 -4.84 16.38
C PRO A 55 -23.74 -4.50 14.91
N SER A 56 -24.59 -3.72 14.25
CA SER A 56 -24.39 -3.26 12.87
C SER A 56 -23.12 -2.41 12.72
N ASP A 57 -22.87 -1.50 13.65
CA ASP A 57 -21.71 -0.59 13.62
C ASP A 57 -20.41 -1.36 13.81
N ARG A 58 -20.43 -2.35 14.70
CA ARG A 58 -19.29 -3.25 14.94
C ARG A 58 -18.97 -4.10 13.72
N VAL A 59 -19.99 -4.61 13.03
CA VAL A 59 -19.81 -5.37 11.78
C VAL A 59 -19.24 -4.46 10.70
N GLY A 60 -19.80 -3.27 10.50
CA GLY A 60 -19.28 -2.30 9.52
C GLY A 60 -17.83 -1.90 9.80
N ALA A 61 -17.51 -1.60 11.06
CA ALA A 61 -16.14 -1.34 11.50
C ALA A 61 -15.22 -2.54 11.23
N GLY A 62 -15.68 -3.76 11.50
CA GLY A 62 -14.92 -4.98 11.23
C GLY A 62 -14.58 -5.15 9.75
N VAL A 63 -15.56 -4.93 8.86
CA VAL A 63 -15.35 -4.97 7.40
C VAL A 63 -14.32 -3.93 6.95
N PHE A 64 -14.42 -2.70 7.47
CA PHE A 64 -13.45 -1.65 7.19
C PHE A 64 -12.03 -2.04 7.62
N VAL A 65 -11.86 -2.54 8.85
CA VAL A 65 -10.57 -2.97 9.39
C VAL A 65 -9.95 -4.09 8.56
N LEU A 66 -10.77 -5.07 8.15
CA LEU A 66 -10.34 -6.17 7.27
C LEU A 66 -9.85 -5.64 5.91
N GLY A 67 -10.58 -4.71 5.30
CA GLY A 67 -10.18 -4.09 4.03
C GLY A 67 -8.86 -3.32 4.15
N ALA A 68 -8.70 -2.54 5.23
CA ALA A 68 -7.46 -1.82 5.51
C ALA A 68 -6.28 -2.79 5.71
N LEU A 69 -6.48 -3.87 6.45
CA LEU A 69 -5.44 -4.87 6.70
C LEU A 69 -5.00 -5.56 5.41
N PHE A 70 -5.94 -5.90 4.53
CA PHE A 70 -5.65 -6.46 3.21
C PHE A 70 -4.83 -5.48 2.36
N MET A 71 -5.23 -4.21 2.31
CA MET A 71 -4.53 -3.16 1.57
C MET A 71 -3.08 -2.98 2.05
N PHE A 72 -2.87 -2.88 3.37
CA PHE A 72 -1.52 -2.71 3.92
C PHE A 72 -0.64 -3.95 3.73
N THR A 73 -1.22 -5.15 3.87
CA THR A 73 -0.48 -6.41 3.66
C THR A 73 -0.05 -6.56 2.20
N ALA A 74 -0.98 -6.40 1.25
CA ALA A 74 -0.68 -6.52 -0.18
C ALA A 74 0.37 -5.50 -0.67
N SER A 75 0.44 -4.34 -0.03
CA SER A 75 1.42 -3.31 -0.36
C SER A 75 2.77 -3.48 0.38
N GLY A 76 2.76 -4.10 1.57
CA GLY A 76 3.95 -4.35 2.38
C GLY A 76 4.75 -5.60 2.02
N LEU A 77 4.15 -6.55 1.28
CA LEU A 77 4.82 -7.67 0.63
C LEU A 77 5.66 -7.18 -0.57
#